data_AF-A0A151EM84-F1
#
_entry.id   AF-A0A151EM84-F1
#
_cell.length_a   1.000
_cell.length_b   1.000
_cell.length_c   1.000
_cell.angle_alpha   90.00
_cell.angle_beta   90.00
_cell.angle_gamma   90.00
#
_symmetry.space_group_name_H-M   'P 1'
#
loop_
_entity.id
_entity.type
_entity.pdbx_description
1 polymer ?
#
loop_
_entity_poly.entity_id
_entity_poly.type
_entity_poly.pdbx_seq_one_letter_code
_entity_poly.pdbx_strand_id
1 'polypeptide(L)'
;MTIAEDIKKMSREKTLHFSLLDPDKQKPNIAGKIATAVEEAGSSAIMVGGSTLVSQKQVDDTVKAIKEQSELPVILFPSGSKFLSKFADAVFFMSLLNSRNLDYVIREHVKGAKFVKQSGIEPISMGYVIVEPGMTAGRVGEVDLIKKEDVENAVGYALASQYLGMDFFYLEAGSGSPYPISNQMIMGVKKSINIPLIVGGGIRDATTAREKAKAGANI
;
A
#
# COMPACT_ATOMS: atom_id res chain seq x y z
N MET A 1 -17.77 -11.44 4.38
CA MET A 1 -16.47 -11.04 4.96
C MET A 1 -15.97 -9.90 4.10
N THR A 2 -15.44 -8.85 4.70
CA THR A 2 -14.87 -7.74 3.91
C THR A 2 -13.46 -8.13 3.42
N ILE A 3 -12.95 -7.46 2.39
CA ILE A 3 -11.61 -7.69 1.85
C ILE A 3 -10.55 -7.47 2.94
N ALA A 4 -10.71 -6.45 3.79
CA ALA A 4 -9.84 -6.22 4.93
C ALA A 4 -9.85 -7.38 5.93
N GLU A 5 -11.02 -7.97 6.22
CA GLU A 5 -11.15 -9.14 7.10
C GLU A 5 -10.49 -10.38 6.50
N ASP A 6 -10.69 -10.63 5.20
CA ASP A 6 -10.07 -11.75 4.49
C ASP A 6 -8.54 -11.63 4.48
N ILE A 7 -8.00 -10.44 4.17
CA ILE A 7 -6.55 -10.17 4.23
C ILE A 7 -6.03 -10.38 5.66
N LYS A 8 -6.73 -9.87 6.68
CA LYS A 8 -6.35 -10.04 8.10
C LYS A 8 -6.36 -11.51 8.51
N LYS A 9 -7.29 -12.31 8.00
CA LYS A 9 -7.36 -13.76 8.26
C LYS A 9 -6.18 -14.47 7.57
N MET A 10 -6.01 -14.28 6.27
CA MET A 10 -4.96 -14.95 5.49
C MET A 10 -3.56 -14.61 5.99
N SER A 11 -3.31 -13.35 6.37
CA SER A 11 -2.01 -12.88 6.87
C SER A 11 -1.60 -13.45 8.24
N ARG A 12 -2.51 -14.12 8.94
CA ARG A 12 -2.22 -14.90 10.17
C ARG A 12 -1.76 -16.32 9.85
N GLU A 13 -2.14 -16.85 8.69
CA GLU A 13 -1.83 -18.21 8.26
C GLU A 13 -0.55 -18.26 7.43
N LYS A 14 -0.29 -17.24 6.62
CA LYS A 14 0.90 -17.11 5.77
C LYS A 14 1.26 -15.66 5.50
N THR A 15 2.50 -15.40 5.11
CA THR A 15 2.88 -14.12 4.51
C THR A 15 2.20 -13.97 3.16
N LEU A 16 1.61 -12.81 2.90
CA LEU A 16 0.98 -12.49 1.62
C LEU A 16 1.97 -11.74 0.72
N HIS A 17 1.62 -11.65 -0.56
CA HIS A 17 2.32 -10.82 -1.52
C HIS A 17 1.27 -10.03 -2.29
N PHE A 18 1.45 -8.72 -2.40
CA PHE A 18 0.61 -7.85 -3.24
C PHE A 18 1.42 -7.28 -4.41
N SER A 19 0.83 -7.29 -5.60
CA SER A 19 1.48 -6.78 -6.80
C SER A 19 1.04 -5.34 -7.07
N LEU A 20 1.93 -4.36 -6.96
CA LEU A 20 1.64 -2.97 -7.32
C LEU A 20 1.86 -2.72 -8.81
N LEU A 21 0.79 -2.36 -9.52
CA LEU A 21 0.80 -1.93 -10.91
C LEU A 21 0.55 -0.42 -10.95
N ASP A 22 1.51 0.30 -11.54
CA ASP A 22 1.40 1.74 -11.77
C ASP A 22 0.80 2.01 -13.17
N PRO A 23 -0.41 2.58 -13.27
CA PRO A 23 -1.04 2.93 -14.54
C PRO A 23 -0.19 3.75 -15.51
N ASP A 24 0.86 4.44 -15.05
CA ASP A 24 1.79 5.18 -15.92
C ASP A 24 2.85 4.31 -16.60
N LYS A 25 3.04 3.06 -16.15
CA LYS A 25 4.13 2.19 -16.60
C LYS A 25 3.73 1.22 -17.72
N GLN A 26 2.45 1.06 -17.98
CA GLN A 26 1.94 0.15 -19.01
C GLN A 26 0.57 0.58 -19.53
N LYS A 27 0.19 0.03 -20.69
CA LYS A 27 -1.18 0.15 -21.20
C LYS A 27 -2.13 -0.79 -20.42
N PRO A 28 -3.44 -0.48 -20.35
CA PRO A 28 -4.41 -1.31 -19.64
C PRO A 28 -4.41 -2.79 -20.02
N ASN A 29 -4.35 -3.10 -21.31
CA ASN A 29 -4.31 -4.50 -21.77
C ASN A 29 -3.05 -5.26 -21.31
N ILE A 30 -1.93 -4.57 -21.13
CA ILE A 30 -0.71 -5.14 -20.55
C ILE A 30 -0.86 -5.31 -19.04
N ALA A 31 -1.50 -4.36 -18.35
CA ALA A 31 -1.83 -4.51 -16.94
C ALA A 31 -2.68 -5.76 -16.67
N GLY A 32 -3.67 -6.05 -17.52
CA GLY A 32 -4.46 -7.29 -17.44
C GLY A 32 -3.62 -8.57 -17.60
N LYS A 33 -2.68 -8.59 -18.55
CA LYS A 33 -1.77 -9.74 -18.71
C LYS A 33 -0.83 -9.91 -17.51
N ILE A 34 -0.34 -8.81 -16.95
CA ILE A 34 0.48 -8.84 -15.74
C ILE A 34 -0.35 -9.37 -14.57
N ALA A 35 -1.62 -8.98 -14.46
CA ALA A 35 -2.55 -9.45 -13.43
C ALA A 35 -2.68 -10.98 -13.43
N THR A 36 -2.96 -11.58 -14.58
CA THR A 36 -3.00 -13.05 -14.73
C THR A 36 -1.68 -13.69 -14.29
N ALA A 37 -0.54 -13.15 -14.75
CA ALA A 37 0.77 -13.72 -14.44
C ALA A 37 1.09 -13.68 -12.92
N VAL A 38 0.73 -12.60 -12.23
CA VAL A 38 0.98 -12.49 -10.78
C VAL A 38 -0.01 -13.29 -9.96
N GLU A 39 -1.23 -13.49 -10.44
CA GLU A 39 -2.21 -14.40 -9.84
C GLU A 39 -1.72 -15.85 -9.91
N GLU A 40 -1.30 -16.31 -11.09
CA GLU A 40 -0.71 -17.65 -11.26
C GLU A 40 0.56 -17.85 -10.41
N ALA A 41 1.34 -16.79 -10.19
CA ALA A 41 2.51 -16.80 -9.33
C ALA A 41 2.18 -16.78 -7.81
N GLY A 42 0.92 -16.64 -7.43
CA GLY A 42 0.44 -16.72 -6.05
C GLY A 42 0.34 -15.38 -5.31
N SER A 43 0.27 -14.25 -6.03
CA SER A 43 -0.08 -12.97 -5.43
C SER A 43 -1.49 -13.03 -4.83
N SER A 44 -1.71 -12.32 -3.73
CA SER A 44 -2.99 -12.37 -2.97
C SER A 44 -3.90 -11.17 -3.25
N ALA A 45 -3.36 -10.08 -3.81
CA ALA A 45 -4.11 -8.93 -4.26
C ALA A 45 -3.30 -8.14 -5.29
N ILE A 46 -4.00 -7.31 -6.06
CA ILE A 46 -3.38 -6.37 -7.00
C ILE A 46 -3.61 -4.95 -6.48
N MET A 47 -2.52 -4.23 -6.27
CA MET A 47 -2.56 -2.81 -5.92
C MET A 47 -2.49 -1.98 -7.21
N VAL A 48 -3.32 -0.94 -7.32
CA VAL A 48 -3.27 -0.01 -8.45
C VAL A 48 -3.01 1.40 -7.93
N GLY A 49 -1.87 1.96 -8.29
CA GLY A 49 -1.44 3.25 -7.76
C GLY A 49 -0.10 3.73 -8.30
N GLY A 50 0.17 5.02 -8.11
CA GLY A 50 1.38 5.66 -8.61
C GLY A 50 1.46 7.11 -8.14
N SER A 51 2.67 7.65 -8.05
CA SER A 51 2.91 9.04 -7.62
C SER A 51 2.81 10.06 -8.75
N THR A 52 2.68 9.62 -10.01
CA THR A 52 2.73 10.48 -11.21
C THR A 52 1.45 10.46 -12.06
N LEU A 53 0.38 9.86 -11.53
CA LEU A 53 -0.86 9.62 -12.25
C LEU A 53 -1.43 10.90 -12.88
N VAL A 54 -1.89 10.77 -14.13
CA VAL A 54 -2.36 11.92 -14.91
C VAL A 54 -3.88 12.09 -14.88
N SER A 55 -4.66 11.01 -14.74
CA SER A 55 -6.13 11.09 -14.75
C SER A 55 -6.85 9.92 -14.08
N GLN A 56 -8.07 10.16 -13.61
CA GLN A 56 -8.98 9.11 -13.13
C GLN A 56 -9.27 8.07 -14.21
N LYS A 57 -9.46 8.51 -15.47
CA LYS A 57 -9.79 7.62 -16.58
C LYS A 57 -8.71 6.55 -16.79
N GLN A 58 -7.45 6.91 -16.67
CA GLN A 58 -6.34 5.97 -16.81
C GLN A 58 -6.36 4.90 -15.71
N VAL A 59 -6.71 5.27 -14.48
CA VAL A 59 -6.90 4.33 -13.37
C VAL A 59 -8.10 3.43 -13.66
N ASP A 60 -9.23 3.99 -14.07
CA ASP A 60 -10.43 3.23 -14.44
C ASP A 60 -10.16 2.19 -15.53
N ASP A 61 -9.49 2.59 -16.61
CA ASP A 61 -9.18 1.70 -17.73
C ASP A 61 -8.25 0.57 -17.27
N THR A 62 -7.23 0.89 -16.45
CA THR A 62 -6.31 -0.10 -15.88
C THR A 62 -7.02 -1.10 -14.98
N VAL A 63 -7.86 -0.62 -14.05
CA VAL A 63 -8.61 -1.47 -13.11
C VAL A 63 -9.56 -2.40 -13.87
N LYS A 64 -10.29 -1.90 -14.87
CA LYS A 64 -11.16 -2.75 -15.69
C LYS A 64 -10.40 -3.85 -16.40
N ALA A 65 -9.28 -3.50 -17.04
CA ALA A 65 -8.48 -4.47 -17.78
C ALA A 65 -7.84 -5.54 -16.87
N ILE A 66 -7.52 -5.20 -15.62
CA ILE A 66 -7.09 -6.16 -14.58
C ILE A 66 -8.23 -7.10 -14.23
N LYS A 67 -9.41 -6.56 -13.91
CA LYS A 67 -10.58 -7.36 -13.49
C LYS A 67 -11.18 -8.24 -14.60
N GLU A 68 -10.91 -7.92 -15.86
CA GLU A 68 -11.28 -8.77 -17.00
C GLU A 68 -10.39 -10.03 -17.12
N GLN A 69 -9.23 -10.06 -16.44
CA GLN A 69 -8.20 -11.09 -16.62
C GLN A 69 -7.69 -11.74 -15.32
N SER A 70 -8.19 -11.33 -14.16
CA SER A 70 -7.77 -11.81 -12.85
C SER A 70 -8.93 -11.76 -11.86
N GLU A 71 -9.03 -12.78 -11.01
CA GLU A 71 -10.03 -12.85 -9.93
C GLU A 71 -9.51 -12.26 -8.60
N LEU A 72 -8.21 -11.92 -8.52
CA LEU A 72 -7.65 -11.24 -7.36
C LEU A 72 -8.34 -9.90 -7.07
N PRO A 73 -8.54 -9.55 -5.78
CA PRO A 73 -9.09 -8.25 -5.42
C PRO A 73 -8.16 -7.12 -5.87
N VAL A 74 -8.74 -6.10 -6.49
CA VAL A 74 -8.05 -4.89 -6.92
C VAL A 74 -8.23 -3.80 -5.88
N ILE A 75 -7.13 -3.42 -5.23
CA ILE A 75 -7.09 -2.43 -4.15
C ILE A 75 -6.40 -1.17 -4.66
N LEU A 76 -7.08 -0.03 -4.58
CA LEU A 76 -6.45 1.24 -4.93
C LEU A 76 -5.38 1.61 -3.90
N PHE A 77 -4.22 2.04 -4.41
CA PHE A 77 -3.12 2.64 -3.64
C PHE A 77 -2.96 4.12 -4.08
N PRO A 78 -3.93 5.00 -3.73
CA PRO A 78 -4.06 6.31 -4.35
C PRO A 78 -3.04 7.32 -3.83
N SER A 79 -2.61 8.23 -4.71
CA SER A 79 -1.83 9.43 -4.35
C SER A 79 -2.70 10.68 -4.14
N GLY A 80 -4.02 10.55 -4.23
CA GLY A 80 -4.99 11.63 -4.00
C GLY A 80 -6.41 11.25 -4.45
N SER A 81 -7.41 12.01 -4.00
CA SER A 81 -8.84 11.69 -4.18
C SER A 81 -9.29 11.70 -5.64
N LYS A 82 -8.61 12.48 -6.49
CA LYS A 82 -8.90 12.58 -7.93
C LYS A 82 -8.56 11.31 -8.72
N PHE A 83 -7.85 10.35 -8.13
CA PHE A 83 -7.44 9.10 -8.77
C PHE A 83 -8.25 7.89 -8.31
N LEU A 84 -9.32 8.11 -7.54
CA LEU A 84 -10.19 7.04 -7.08
C LEU A 84 -10.99 6.46 -8.25
N SER A 85 -11.01 5.14 -8.35
CA SER A 85 -11.82 4.40 -9.32
C SER A 85 -12.97 3.70 -8.63
N LYS A 86 -14.17 3.76 -9.22
CA LYS A 86 -15.34 3.02 -8.73
C LYS A 86 -15.34 1.55 -9.15
N PHE A 87 -14.40 1.14 -10.00
CA PHE A 87 -14.33 -0.22 -10.54
C PHE A 87 -13.49 -1.15 -9.66
N ALA A 88 -12.69 -0.59 -8.75
CA ALA A 88 -11.88 -1.33 -7.80
C ALA A 88 -12.76 -1.97 -6.72
N ASP A 89 -12.22 -2.97 -6.03
CA ASP A 89 -12.94 -3.67 -4.97
C ASP A 89 -12.76 -2.96 -3.62
N ALA A 90 -11.57 -2.40 -3.40
CA ALA A 90 -11.23 -1.65 -2.20
C ALA A 90 -10.32 -0.45 -2.50
N VAL A 91 -10.15 0.41 -1.50
CA VAL A 91 -9.15 1.47 -1.46
C VAL A 91 -8.42 1.41 -0.14
N PHE A 92 -7.09 1.44 -0.18
CA PHE A 92 -6.32 1.78 1.00
C PHE A 92 -6.59 3.25 1.36
N PHE A 93 -7.43 3.44 2.37
CA PHE A 93 -7.84 4.74 2.89
C PHE A 93 -6.76 5.21 3.88
N MET A 94 -5.57 5.48 3.32
CA MET A 94 -4.32 5.56 4.04
C MET A 94 -3.96 6.98 4.46
N SER A 95 -3.58 7.15 5.73
CA SER A 95 -3.06 8.42 6.24
C SER A 95 -1.54 8.42 6.16
N LEU A 96 -0.95 9.39 5.46
CA LEU A 96 0.51 9.57 5.41
C LEU A 96 0.97 10.30 6.68
N LEU A 97 1.25 9.54 7.72
CA LEU A 97 1.32 10.02 9.10
C LEU A 97 2.51 10.95 9.36
N ASN A 98 3.61 10.77 8.63
CA ASN A 98 4.80 11.62 8.74
C ASN A 98 4.86 12.72 7.67
N SER A 99 3.74 13.04 7.01
CA SER A 99 3.63 14.23 6.17
C SER A 99 3.50 15.50 6.99
N ARG A 100 4.19 16.56 6.58
CA ARG A 100 3.96 17.92 7.10
C ARG A 100 2.72 18.59 6.50
N ASN A 101 2.16 18.00 5.44
CA ASN A 101 1.03 18.54 4.71
C ASN A 101 -0.26 17.80 5.11
N LEU A 102 -1.15 18.52 5.78
CA LEU A 102 -2.45 18.01 6.24
C LEU A 102 -3.34 17.45 5.12
N ASP A 103 -3.07 17.80 3.87
CA ASP A 103 -3.77 17.21 2.73
C ASP A 103 -3.55 15.69 2.67
N TYR A 104 -2.31 15.22 2.84
CA TYR A 104 -1.98 13.80 2.85
C TYR A 104 -2.30 13.10 4.17
N VAL A 105 -2.35 13.85 5.28
CA VAL A 105 -2.73 13.29 6.59
C VAL A 105 -4.23 13.02 6.65
N ILE A 106 -5.08 13.96 6.20
CA ILE A 106 -6.54 13.81 6.34
C ILE A 106 -7.38 14.51 5.27
N ARG A 107 -6.95 15.62 4.65
CA ARG A 107 -7.91 16.38 3.81
C ARG A 107 -8.21 15.71 2.46
N GLU A 108 -7.27 14.96 1.88
CA GLU A 108 -7.57 14.11 0.71
C GLU A 108 -8.61 13.02 1.03
N HIS A 109 -8.60 12.51 2.26
CA HIS A 109 -9.61 11.58 2.74
C HIS A 109 -10.98 12.23 2.78
N VAL A 110 -11.07 13.46 3.33
CA VAL A 110 -12.30 14.25 3.35
C VAL A 110 -12.82 14.50 1.94
N LYS A 111 -11.94 14.87 1.01
CA LYS A 111 -12.29 15.07 -0.42
C LYS A 111 -12.82 13.77 -1.05
N GLY A 112 -12.19 12.62 -0.77
CA GLY A 112 -12.52 11.32 -1.34
C GLY A 112 -13.67 10.56 -0.66
N ALA A 113 -14.00 10.86 0.60
CA ALA A 113 -14.91 10.05 1.41
C ALA A 113 -16.31 9.91 0.79
N LYS A 114 -16.86 11.00 0.22
CA LYS A 114 -18.16 10.95 -0.46
C LYS A 114 -18.13 10.04 -1.67
N PHE A 115 -17.05 10.09 -2.46
CA PHE A 115 -16.87 9.19 -3.61
C PHE A 115 -16.84 7.73 -3.16
N VAL A 116 -16.01 7.40 -2.16
CA VAL A 116 -15.90 6.03 -1.61
C VAL A 116 -17.26 5.51 -1.14
N LYS A 117 -18.01 6.33 -0.40
CA LYS A 117 -19.35 5.96 0.07
C LYS A 117 -20.34 5.72 -1.07
N GLN A 118 -20.29 6.53 -2.13
CA GLN A 118 -21.20 6.46 -3.26
C GLN A 118 -20.84 5.36 -4.25
N SER A 119 -19.55 5.06 -4.44
CA SER A 119 -19.07 4.01 -5.33
C SER A 119 -19.22 2.62 -4.72
N GLY A 120 -19.26 2.52 -3.39
CA GLY A 120 -19.38 1.25 -2.68
C GLY A 120 -18.09 0.46 -2.58
N ILE A 121 -16.95 1.02 -3.00
CA ILE A 121 -15.63 0.40 -2.80
C ILE A 121 -15.31 0.35 -1.31
N GLU A 122 -14.68 -0.73 -0.84
CA GLU A 122 -14.36 -0.90 0.57
C GLU A 122 -13.21 0.03 1.00
N PRO A 123 -13.40 0.92 1.99
CA PRO A 123 -12.28 1.64 2.60
C PRO A 123 -11.52 0.73 3.58
N ILE A 124 -10.23 0.53 3.34
CA ILE A 124 -9.32 -0.21 4.22
C ILE A 124 -8.43 0.80 4.95
N SER A 125 -8.63 0.98 6.26
CA SER A 125 -7.89 1.97 7.05
C SER A 125 -6.42 1.56 7.24
N MET A 126 -5.49 2.47 6.96
CA MET A 126 -4.06 2.16 7.00
C MET A 126 -3.22 3.34 7.47
N GLY A 127 -2.34 3.10 8.44
CA GLY A 127 -1.26 4.04 8.78
C GLY A 127 -0.12 3.84 7.79
N TYR A 128 0.31 4.91 7.14
CA TYR A 128 1.34 4.85 6.10
C TYR A 128 2.46 5.81 6.47
N VAL A 129 3.70 5.30 6.54
CA VAL A 129 4.88 6.11 6.79
C VAL A 129 5.96 5.84 5.78
N ILE A 130 6.71 6.89 5.44
CA ILE A 130 7.82 6.78 4.51
C ILE A 130 9.14 6.89 5.27
N VAL A 131 9.99 5.90 5.05
CA VAL A 131 11.34 5.75 5.59
C VAL A 131 12.34 6.12 4.51
N GLU A 132 13.51 6.64 4.90
CA GLU A 132 14.59 6.94 3.97
C GLU A 132 14.89 5.76 3.02
N PRO A 133 15.07 6.02 1.71
CA PRO A 133 15.21 7.34 1.08
C PRO A 133 13.88 8.00 0.67
N GLY A 134 12.76 7.28 0.75
CA GLY A 134 11.39 7.75 0.45
C GLY A 134 11.08 8.10 -1.01
N MET A 135 12.11 8.35 -1.83
CA MET A 135 12.02 8.56 -3.28
C MET A 135 10.96 9.62 -3.65
N THR A 136 10.27 9.45 -4.78
CA THR A 136 9.25 10.40 -5.25
C THR A 136 8.10 10.56 -4.26
N ALA A 137 7.68 9.47 -3.60
CA ALA A 137 6.56 9.50 -2.66
C ALA A 137 6.87 10.40 -1.45
N GLY A 138 8.07 10.31 -0.88
CA GLY A 138 8.52 11.19 0.22
C GLY A 138 8.57 12.66 -0.18
N ARG A 139 9.08 12.95 -1.40
CA ARG A 139 9.16 14.32 -1.91
C ARG A 139 7.79 14.94 -2.19
N VAL A 140 6.91 14.21 -2.88
CA VAL A 140 5.55 14.70 -3.20
C VAL A 140 4.70 14.79 -1.94
N GLY A 141 4.83 13.82 -1.04
CA GLY A 141 4.11 13.78 0.23
C GLY A 141 4.61 14.75 1.30
N GLU A 142 5.62 15.59 1.00
CA GLU A 142 6.22 16.55 1.94
C GLU A 142 6.62 15.94 3.29
N VAL A 143 7.22 14.76 3.24
CA VAL A 143 7.43 13.88 4.39
C VAL A 143 8.68 14.23 5.19
N ASP A 144 8.54 14.26 6.52
CA ASP A 144 9.66 14.12 7.44
C ASP A 144 10.04 12.64 7.51
N LEU A 145 11.01 12.25 6.68
CA LEU A 145 11.40 10.84 6.53
C LEU A 145 11.88 10.27 7.86
N ILE A 146 11.40 9.06 8.18
CA ILE A 146 11.96 8.29 9.28
C ILE A 146 13.34 7.81 8.82
N LYS A 147 14.37 8.08 9.61
CA LYS A 147 15.74 7.62 9.31
C LYS A 147 15.80 6.10 9.35
N LYS A 148 16.64 5.50 8.51
CA LYS A 148 16.75 4.04 8.37
C LYS A 148 17.08 3.33 9.69
N GLU A 149 17.87 3.97 10.55
CA GLU A 149 18.29 3.50 11.87
C GLU A 149 17.31 3.86 13.01
N ASP A 150 16.34 4.74 12.76
CA ASP A 150 15.41 5.26 13.77
C ASP A 150 14.20 4.33 13.95
N VAL A 151 14.48 3.15 14.50
CA VAL A 151 13.48 2.10 14.73
C VAL A 151 12.40 2.53 15.72
N GLU A 152 12.77 3.25 16.78
CA GLU A 152 11.82 3.69 17.82
C GLU A 152 10.77 4.65 17.27
N ASN A 153 11.14 5.54 16.35
CA ASN A 153 10.19 6.43 15.69
C ASN A 153 9.20 5.67 14.81
N ALA A 154 9.68 4.69 14.03
CA ALA A 154 8.80 3.79 13.26
C ALA A 154 7.83 3.01 14.17
N VAL A 155 8.30 2.53 15.33
CA VAL A 155 7.47 1.88 16.34
C VAL A 155 6.41 2.84 16.90
N GLY A 156 6.78 4.09 17.18
CA GLY A 156 5.86 5.13 17.64
C GLY A 156 4.69 5.36 16.68
N TYR A 157 4.97 5.51 15.39
CA TYR A 157 3.92 5.63 14.36
C TYR A 157 3.05 4.38 14.24
N ALA A 158 3.65 3.20 14.36
CA ALA A 158 2.93 1.94 14.28
C ALA A 158 1.94 1.78 15.45
N LEU A 159 2.39 2.07 16.67
CA LEU A 159 1.55 2.06 17.87
C LEU A 159 0.44 3.11 17.79
N ALA A 160 0.77 4.33 17.33
CA ALA A 160 -0.22 5.38 17.11
C ALA A 160 -1.30 4.93 16.11
N SER A 161 -0.91 4.32 14.99
CA SER A 161 -1.85 3.78 14.00
C SER A 161 -2.79 2.75 14.61
N GLN A 162 -2.26 1.81 15.39
CA GLN A 162 -3.05 0.80 16.08
C GLN A 162 -4.02 1.43 17.09
N TYR A 163 -3.56 2.37 17.92
CA TYR A 163 -4.40 2.99 18.95
C TYR A 163 -5.47 3.92 18.37
N LEU A 164 -5.23 4.47 17.18
CA LEU A 164 -6.24 5.19 16.40
C LEU A 164 -7.24 4.26 15.69
N GLY A 165 -7.08 2.93 15.82
CA GLY A 165 -7.99 1.93 15.27
C GLY A 165 -7.77 1.65 13.77
N MET A 166 -6.60 1.94 13.22
CA MET A 166 -6.28 1.58 11.84
C MET A 166 -6.09 0.07 11.69
N ASP A 167 -6.61 -0.49 10.61
CA ASP A 167 -6.59 -1.93 10.34
C ASP A 167 -5.21 -2.46 9.95
N PHE A 168 -4.40 -1.62 9.32
CA PHE A 168 -3.09 -1.96 8.77
C PHE A 168 -2.06 -0.87 9.07
N PHE A 169 -0.77 -1.25 9.08
CA PHE A 169 0.34 -0.31 9.10
C PHE A 169 1.34 -0.65 7.99
N TYR A 170 1.85 0.37 7.29
CA TYR A 170 2.69 0.21 6.12
C TYR A 170 3.98 1.02 6.25
N LEU A 171 5.12 0.34 6.10
CA LEU A 171 6.46 0.93 5.99
C LEU A 171 6.88 1.01 4.52
N GLU A 172 7.08 2.21 3.99
CA GLU A 172 7.49 2.45 2.61
C GLU A 172 8.93 2.98 2.52
N ALA A 173 9.81 2.32 1.77
CA ALA A 173 11.16 2.84 1.46
C ALA A 173 11.19 3.78 0.24
N GLY A 174 10.13 3.76 -0.57
CA GLY A 174 9.98 4.47 -1.83
C GLY A 174 10.10 3.53 -3.02
N SER A 175 9.21 3.70 -4.01
CA SER A 175 9.29 2.97 -5.28
C SER A 175 10.64 3.23 -5.96
N GLY A 176 11.30 2.14 -6.37
CA GLY A 176 12.63 2.19 -6.95
C GLY A 176 13.77 2.41 -5.95
N SER A 177 13.50 2.43 -4.63
CA SER A 177 14.56 2.56 -3.61
C SER A 177 15.70 1.55 -3.85
N PRO A 178 16.98 1.97 -3.70
CA PRO A 178 18.13 1.07 -3.80
C PRO A 178 18.23 0.09 -2.62
N TYR A 179 17.57 0.37 -1.50
CA TYR A 179 17.52 -0.52 -0.34
C TYR A 179 16.11 -0.60 0.25
N PRO A 180 15.63 -1.82 0.59
CA PRO A 180 14.37 -2.01 1.27
C PRO A 180 14.45 -1.57 2.74
N ILE A 181 13.30 -1.55 3.41
CA ILE A 181 13.24 -1.39 4.86
C ILE A 181 14.14 -2.42 5.56
N SER A 182 14.86 -1.98 6.60
CA SER A 182 15.79 -2.84 7.35
C SER A 182 15.03 -3.92 8.13
N ASN A 183 15.61 -5.12 8.22
CA ASN A 183 14.99 -6.21 8.99
C ASN A 183 14.84 -5.83 10.47
N GLN A 184 15.77 -5.05 11.02
CA GLN A 184 15.71 -4.55 12.38
C GLN A 184 14.47 -3.67 12.62
N MET A 185 14.15 -2.77 11.68
CA MET A 185 12.97 -1.91 11.77
C MET A 185 11.67 -2.73 11.67
N ILE A 186 11.59 -3.65 10.71
CA ILE A 186 10.44 -4.56 10.54
C ILE A 186 10.20 -5.36 11.83
N MET A 187 11.26 -5.94 12.41
CA MET A 187 11.18 -6.68 13.66
C MET A 187 10.74 -5.82 14.84
N GLY A 188 11.28 -4.60 14.97
CA GLY A 188 10.91 -3.68 16.06
C GLY A 188 9.44 -3.30 16.00
N VAL A 189 8.97 -2.94 14.81
CA VAL A 189 7.55 -2.63 14.57
C VAL A 189 6.68 -3.86 14.83
N LYS A 190 7.01 -5.02 14.26
CA LYS A 190 6.19 -6.22 14.38
C LYS A 190 6.04 -6.71 15.82
N LYS A 191 7.08 -6.56 16.65
CA LYS A 191 7.02 -6.91 18.09
C LYS A 191 6.09 -5.99 18.88
N SER A 192 5.79 -4.80 18.38
CA SER A 192 5.09 -3.75 19.11
C SER A 192 3.61 -3.65 18.76
N ILE A 193 3.20 -4.16 17.59
CA ILE A 193 1.82 -4.05 17.09
C ILE A 193 1.17 -5.42 16.82
N ASN A 194 -0.15 -5.45 16.92
CA ASN A 194 -1.02 -6.60 16.67
C ASN A 194 -1.78 -6.51 15.32
N ILE A 195 -1.75 -5.35 14.66
CA ILE A 195 -2.29 -5.17 13.31
C ILE A 195 -1.29 -5.67 12.24
N PRO A 196 -1.74 -6.08 11.04
CA PRO A 196 -0.83 -6.54 10.00
C PRO A 196 0.12 -5.42 9.54
N LEU A 197 1.38 -5.81 9.36
CA LEU A 197 2.46 -4.97 8.87
C LEU A 197 2.69 -5.22 7.38
N ILE A 198 2.58 -4.16 6.57
CA ILE A 198 2.90 -4.16 5.15
C ILE A 198 4.27 -3.51 4.93
N VAL A 199 5.12 -4.08 4.08
CA VAL A 199 6.44 -3.53 3.77
C VAL A 199 6.64 -3.36 2.27
N GLY A 200 6.90 -2.13 1.83
CA GLY A 200 7.13 -1.79 0.43
C GLY A 200 8.41 -1.02 0.16
N GLY A 201 8.75 -0.95 -1.13
CA GLY A 201 9.90 -0.21 -1.64
C GLY A 201 11.20 -1.03 -1.63
N GLY A 202 11.91 -1.03 -2.76
CA GLY A 202 13.24 -1.64 -2.88
C GLY A 202 13.30 -3.17 -2.82
N ILE A 203 12.17 -3.89 -2.83
CA ILE A 203 12.12 -5.36 -2.88
C ILE A 203 12.12 -5.79 -4.36
N ARG A 204 13.22 -6.38 -4.84
CA ARG A 204 13.42 -6.68 -6.27
C ARG A 204 13.70 -8.15 -6.58
N ASP A 205 13.82 -8.98 -5.56
CA ASP A 205 14.17 -10.39 -5.69
C ASP A 205 13.57 -11.22 -4.56
N ALA A 206 13.48 -12.53 -4.81
CA ALA A 206 12.85 -13.48 -3.89
C ALA A 206 13.62 -13.63 -2.56
N THR A 207 14.94 -13.45 -2.56
CA THR A 207 15.77 -13.54 -1.34
C THR A 207 15.41 -12.39 -0.41
N THR A 208 15.41 -11.17 -0.94
CA THR A 208 15.00 -9.96 -0.22
C THR A 208 13.58 -10.09 0.31
N ALA A 209 12.62 -10.51 -0.53
CA ALA A 209 11.23 -10.70 -0.10
C ALA A 209 11.12 -11.71 1.06
N ARG A 210 11.83 -12.83 0.97
CA ARG A 210 11.87 -13.86 2.03
C ARG A 210 12.48 -13.32 3.33
N GLU A 211 13.48 -12.47 3.24
CA GLU A 211 14.07 -11.81 4.43
C GLU A 211 13.06 -10.87 5.12
N LYS A 212 12.31 -10.06 4.36
CA LYS A 212 11.28 -9.17 4.93
C LYS A 212 10.15 -9.96 5.58
N ALA A 213 9.70 -11.04 4.94
CA ALA A 213 8.73 -11.96 5.50
C ALA A 213 9.20 -12.54 6.84
N LYS A 214 10.44 -13.06 6.89
CA LYS A 214 11.04 -13.60 8.13
C LYS A 214 11.24 -12.55 9.22
N ALA A 215 11.50 -11.30 8.85
CA ALA A 215 11.64 -10.20 9.79
C ALA A 215 10.31 -9.78 10.44
N GLY A 216 9.17 -10.21 9.88
CA GLY A 216 7.85 -9.99 10.46
C GLY A 216 6.85 -9.25 9.57
N ALA A 217 7.19 -8.97 8.31
CA ALA A 217 6.22 -8.45 7.35
C ALA A 217 5.09 -9.49 7.15
N ASN A 218 3.85 -9.03 7.30
CA ASN A 218 2.67 -9.84 6.99
C ASN A 218 2.36 -9.83 5.49
N ILE A 219 2.68 -8.72 4.83
CA ILE A 219 2.38 -8.41 3.43
C ILE A 219 3.59 -7.68 2.84
#